data_AF-A0A7S0LJK7-F1
#
_entry.id   AF-A0A7S0LJK7-F1
#
_cell.length_a   1.000
_cell.length_b   1.000
_cell.length_c   1.000
_cell.angle_alpha   90.00
_cell.angle_beta   90.00
_cell.angle_gamma   90.00
#
_symmetry.space_group_name_H-M   'P 1'
#
loop_
_entity.id
_entity.type
_entity.pdbx_description
1 polymer ?
#
loop_
_entity_poly.entity_id
_entity_poly.type
_entity_poly.pdbx_seq_one_letter_code
_entity_poly.pdbx_strand_id
1 'polypeptide(L)'
;LGLGPRGGCADSRKMARTDAQAPGSANVPEPISSLHLKAMELCRMYFTSLGQLQNVAPPIPFNAPDAKAAGDCCRKEAGEFATQIVQLHREIDGLVDDVEAIEASEEAQLQEIEKLEAENELVTEQLRDCVQHAEQVRRSVRRKLDHLLTALEDEAEVGASSA
;
A
#
# COMPACT_ATOMS: atom_id res chain seq x y z
N LEU A 1 23.27 -33.73 -45.34
CA LEU A 1 22.52 -32.58 -44.81
C LEU A 1 21.38 -33.16 -43.97
N GLY A 2 21.50 -33.43 -42.68
CA GLY A 2 22.25 -32.75 -41.64
C GLY A 2 21.26 -32.13 -40.66
N LEU A 3 21.08 -32.80 -39.51
CA LEU A 3 20.69 -32.24 -38.20
C LEU A 3 19.21 -31.82 -37.99
N GLY A 4 18.54 -32.47 -37.03
CA GLY A 4 17.40 -31.88 -36.29
C GLY A 4 17.91 -30.89 -35.23
N PRO A 5 17.26 -30.73 -34.06
CA PRO A 5 15.84 -30.67 -33.69
C PRO A 5 15.53 -29.30 -33.02
N ARG A 6 14.26 -28.91 -32.79
CA ARG A 6 13.89 -27.89 -31.75
C ARG A 6 12.38 -27.70 -31.65
N GLY A 7 11.81 -28.07 -30.52
CA GLY A 7 10.45 -27.74 -30.13
C GLY A 7 10.29 -28.02 -28.64
N GLY A 8 10.81 -27.10 -27.83
CA GLY A 8 10.88 -27.23 -26.38
C GLY A 8 9.50 -27.32 -25.72
N CYS A 9 9.39 -28.20 -24.73
CA CYS A 9 8.33 -28.17 -23.74
C CYS A 9 8.39 -26.82 -23.01
N ALA A 10 7.37 -25.98 -23.24
CA ALA A 10 7.10 -24.82 -22.41
C ALA A 10 6.49 -25.32 -21.09
N ASP A 11 7.36 -25.71 -20.16
CA ASP A 11 6.91 -26.11 -18.83
C ASP A 11 6.66 -24.87 -17.98
N SER A 12 5.40 -24.78 -17.57
CA SER A 12 4.78 -23.66 -16.88
C SER A 12 5.26 -23.63 -15.43
N ARG A 13 6.35 -22.92 -15.17
CA ARG A 13 6.72 -22.58 -13.78
C ARG A 13 6.29 -21.14 -13.48
N LYS A 14 5.02 -21.01 -13.09
CA LYS A 14 4.50 -19.90 -12.28
C LYS A 14 5.43 -19.76 -11.06
N MET A 15 6.41 -18.87 -11.16
CA MET A 15 7.09 -18.33 -9.99
C MET A 15 6.11 -17.36 -9.34
N ALA A 16 5.33 -17.89 -8.39
CA ALA A 16 4.61 -17.07 -7.43
C ALA A 16 5.67 -16.24 -6.68
N ARG A 17 5.77 -14.96 -7.03
CA ARG A 17 6.26 -13.95 -6.11
C ARG A 17 5.27 -13.93 -4.96
N THR A 18 5.57 -14.65 -3.89
CA THR A 18 4.98 -14.37 -2.59
C THR A 18 5.68 -13.11 -2.10
N ASP A 19 5.03 -11.98 -2.32
CA ASP A 19 5.36 -10.73 -1.66
C ASP A 19 5.34 -11.00 -0.15
N ALA A 20 6.52 -10.95 0.46
CA ALA A 20 6.64 -10.87 1.92
C ALA A 20 6.18 -9.47 2.31
N GLN A 21 4.86 -9.32 2.41
CA GLN A 21 4.20 -8.13 2.91
C GLN A 21 4.63 -7.94 4.37
N ALA A 22 5.39 -6.87 4.63
CA ALA A 22 5.67 -6.42 5.98
C ALA A 22 4.35 -6.19 6.73
N PRO A 23 4.19 -6.68 7.97
CA PRO A 23 2.99 -6.43 8.76
C PRO A 23 3.07 -5.02 9.33
N GLY A 24 2.55 -4.02 8.60
CA GLY A 24 2.51 -2.66 9.13
C GLY A 24 1.93 -1.58 8.25
N SER A 25 2.10 -1.63 6.92
CA SER A 25 1.52 -0.59 6.05
C SER A 25 0.10 -0.95 5.64
N ALA A 26 -0.83 -0.90 6.59
CA ALA A 26 -2.22 -0.65 6.23
C ALA A 26 -2.20 0.60 5.34
N ASN A 27 -2.94 0.54 4.25
CA ASN A 27 -3.02 1.53 3.18
C ASN A 27 -3.74 2.81 3.69
N VAL A 28 -3.22 3.42 4.75
CA VAL A 28 -3.69 4.67 5.31
C VAL A 28 -3.19 5.74 4.35
N PRO A 29 -4.09 6.44 3.62
CA PRO A 29 -3.66 7.51 2.74
C PRO A 29 -2.92 8.53 3.60
N GLU A 30 -1.71 8.92 3.18
CA GLU A 30 -0.88 9.83 3.95
C GLU A 30 -1.72 11.06 4.36
N PRO A 31 -1.76 11.40 5.66
CA PRO A 31 -2.71 12.39 6.18
C PRO A 31 -2.48 13.76 5.54
N ILE A 32 -1.23 14.07 5.18
CA ILE A 32 -0.84 15.27 4.42
C ILE A 32 -1.48 15.29 3.02
N SER A 33 -1.44 14.16 2.31
CA SER A 33 -2.07 14.04 0.98
C SER A 33 -3.59 14.14 1.08
N SER A 34 -4.18 13.51 2.09
CA SER A 34 -5.62 13.60 2.38
C SER A 34 -6.06 15.03 2.73
N LEU A 35 -5.27 15.73 3.54
CA LEU A 35 -5.48 17.12 3.92
C LEU A 35 -5.47 18.04 2.69
N HIS A 36 -4.50 17.86 1.79
CA HIS A 36 -4.42 18.62 0.55
C HIS A 36 -5.66 18.42 -0.33
N LEU A 37 -6.10 17.17 -0.51
CA LEU A 37 -7.31 16.86 -1.29
C LEU A 37 -8.56 17.50 -0.68
N LYS A 38 -8.68 17.48 0.65
CA LYS A 38 -9.81 18.10 1.37
C LYS A 38 -9.81 19.62 1.29
N ALA A 39 -8.64 20.25 1.36
CA ALA A 39 -8.51 21.69 1.15
C ALA A 39 -8.89 22.11 -0.28
N MET A 40 -8.53 21.30 -1.29
CA MET A 40 -8.97 21.52 -2.67
C MET A 40 -10.48 21.35 -2.83
N GLU A 41 -11.06 20.33 -2.19
CA GLU A 41 -12.51 20.10 -2.16
C GLU A 41 -13.26 21.28 -1.53
N LEU A 42 -12.76 21.81 -0.42
CA LEU A 42 -13.29 22.99 0.24
C LEU A 42 -13.25 24.22 -0.68
N CYS A 43 -12.11 24.50 -1.33
CA CYS A 43 -11.99 25.58 -2.30
C CYS A 43 -13.03 25.45 -3.42
N ARG A 44 -13.17 24.24 -3.98
CA ARG A 44 -14.17 23.96 -5.02
C ARG A 44 -15.60 24.18 -4.52
N MET A 45 -15.89 23.80 -3.28
CA MET A 45 -17.21 23.99 -2.67
C MET A 45 -17.54 25.49 -2.53
N TYR A 46 -16.59 26.33 -2.14
CA TYR A 46 -16.79 27.78 -2.09
C TYR A 46 -17.08 28.37 -3.47
N PHE A 47 -16.29 28.03 -4.49
CA PHE A 47 -16.53 28.56 -5.84
C PHE A 47 -17.86 28.08 -6.43
N THR A 48 -18.21 26.81 -6.19
CA THR A 48 -19.46 26.21 -6.69
C THR A 48 -20.68 26.82 -6.01
N SER A 49 -20.67 26.89 -4.67
CA SER A 49 -21.79 27.46 -3.91
C SER A 49 -21.98 28.94 -4.20
N LEU A 50 -20.90 29.72 -4.31
CA LEU A 50 -20.99 31.14 -4.67
C LEU A 50 -21.58 31.32 -6.07
N GLY A 51 -21.08 30.56 -7.04
CA GLY A 51 -21.56 30.63 -8.42
C GLY A 51 -23.03 30.21 -8.55
N GLN A 52 -23.44 29.15 -7.85
CA GLN A 52 -24.84 28.71 -7.85
C GLN A 52 -25.76 29.72 -7.16
N LEU A 53 -25.38 30.23 -6.00
CA LEU A 53 -26.18 31.24 -5.30
C LEU A 53 -26.31 32.54 -6.12
N GLN A 54 -25.26 32.96 -6.85
CA GLN A 54 -25.33 34.12 -7.74
C GLN A 54 -26.26 33.89 -8.94
N ASN A 55 -26.27 32.68 -9.51
CA ASN A 55 -27.12 32.35 -10.66
C ASN A 55 -28.61 32.27 -10.29
N VAL A 56 -28.91 31.82 -9.07
CA VAL A 56 -30.30 31.64 -8.59
C VAL A 56 -30.80 32.90 -7.86
N ALA A 57 -29.91 33.83 -7.47
CA ALA A 57 -30.27 35.05 -6.78
C ALA A 57 -31.19 35.94 -7.62
N PRO A 58 -32.40 36.26 -7.13
CA PRO A 58 -33.28 37.21 -7.81
C PRO A 58 -32.73 38.64 -7.70
N PRO A 59 -32.95 39.50 -8.71
CA PRO A 59 -32.60 40.91 -8.61
C PRO A 59 -33.41 41.58 -7.51
N ILE A 60 -32.76 42.17 -6.51
CA ILE A 60 -33.42 42.85 -5.39
C ILE A 60 -33.70 44.31 -5.80
N PRO A 61 -34.97 44.75 -5.92
CA PRO A 61 -35.28 46.14 -6.24
C PRO A 61 -35.01 47.02 -5.01
N PHE A 62 -34.41 48.20 -5.23
CA PHE A 62 -34.00 49.15 -4.19
C PHE A 62 -35.12 49.60 -3.22
N ASN A 63 -36.41 49.43 -3.59
CA ASN A 63 -37.57 49.89 -2.80
C ASN A 63 -38.71 48.84 -2.70
N ALA A 64 -38.42 47.53 -2.79
CA ALA A 64 -39.47 46.51 -2.74
C ALA A 64 -39.92 46.18 -1.30
N PRO A 65 -41.22 46.24 -0.97
CA PRO A 65 -41.75 45.85 0.34
C PRO A 65 -41.62 44.33 0.62
N ASP A 66 -41.43 43.51 -0.43
CA ASP A 66 -41.39 42.05 -0.36
C ASP A 66 -39.98 41.44 -0.58
N ALA A 67 -38.92 42.16 -0.19
CA ALA A 67 -37.54 41.65 -0.25
C ALA A 67 -37.33 40.32 0.50
N LYS A 68 -38.21 40.00 1.48
CA LYS A 68 -38.21 38.71 2.19
C LYS A 68 -38.52 37.52 1.27
N ALA A 69 -39.50 37.64 0.38
CA ALA A 69 -39.92 36.54 -0.49
C ALA A 69 -38.82 36.15 -1.51
N ALA A 70 -38.04 37.14 -1.95
CA ALA A 70 -36.88 36.94 -2.81
C ALA A 70 -35.69 36.28 -2.08
N GLY A 71 -35.52 36.53 -0.78
CA GLY A 71 -34.48 35.88 0.03
C GLY A 71 -34.80 34.44 0.43
N ASP A 72 -36.08 34.06 0.46
CA ASP A 72 -36.52 32.73 0.86
C ASP A 72 -36.27 31.67 -0.23
N CYS A 73 -36.18 32.05 -1.51
CA CYS A 73 -35.98 31.09 -2.61
C CYS A 73 -34.62 30.39 -2.57
N CYS A 74 -33.57 31.08 -2.13
CA CYS A 74 -32.20 30.54 -2.05
C CYS A 74 -31.80 30.12 -0.62
N ARG A 75 -32.66 30.37 0.38
CA ARG A 75 -32.34 30.13 1.81
C ARG A 75 -31.99 28.66 2.08
N LYS A 76 -32.73 27.74 1.46
CA LYS A 76 -32.52 26.30 1.64
C LYS A 76 -31.19 25.86 1.05
N GLU A 77 -30.91 26.22 -0.21
CA GLU A 77 -29.65 25.89 -0.89
C GLU A 77 -28.44 26.51 -0.17
N ALA A 78 -28.53 27.78 0.24
CA ALA A 78 -27.50 28.43 1.03
C ALA A 78 -27.23 27.70 2.37
N GLY A 79 -28.28 27.21 3.03
CA GLY A 79 -28.16 26.42 4.26
C GLY A 79 -27.51 25.06 4.03
N GLU A 80 -27.81 24.39 2.92
CA GLU A 80 -27.18 23.12 2.53
C GLU A 80 -25.69 23.31 2.25
N PHE A 81 -25.30 24.34 1.49
CA PHE A 81 -23.88 24.66 1.25
C PHE A 81 -23.15 25.03 2.54
N ALA A 82 -23.76 25.85 3.40
CA ALA A 82 -23.16 26.20 4.70
C ALA A 82 -22.91 24.95 5.55
N THR A 83 -23.85 24.00 5.56
CA THR A 83 -23.69 22.74 6.30
C THR A 83 -22.56 21.89 5.72
N GLN A 84 -22.49 21.76 4.39
CA GLN A 84 -21.43 21.01 3.71
C GLN A 84 -20.04 21.64 3.93
N ILE A 85 -19.94 22.97 3.89
CA ILE A 85 -18.69 23.70 4.16
C ILE A 85 -18.22 23.46 5.59
N VAL A 86 -19.13 23.57 6.58
CA VAL A 86 -18.79 23.31 7.99
C VAL A 86 -18.36 21.86 8.20
N GLN A 87 -19.01 20.92 7.52
CA GLN A 87 -18.63 19.50 7.58
C GLN A 87 -17.22 19.28 7.02
N LEU A 88 -16.90 19.88 5.87
CA LEU A 88 -15.55 19.81 5.29
C LEU A 88 -14.48 20.44 6.19
N HIS A 89 -14.78 21.57 6.83
CA HIS A 89 -13.86 22.17 7.83
C HIS A 89 -13.58 21.22 8.99
N ARG A 90 -14.61 20.56 9.53
CA ARG A 90 -14.42 19.56 10.60
C ARG A 90 -13.58 18.36 10.17
N GLU A 91 -13.75 17.91 8.93
CA GLU A 91 -12.92 16.84 8.37
C GLU A 91 -11.46 17.28 8.21
N ILE A 92 -11.23 18.54 7.81
CA ILE A 92 -9.89 19.13 7.75
C ILE A 92 -9.28 19.24 9.14
N ASP A 93 -10.03 19.73 10.13
CA ASP A 93 -9.56 19.85 11.52
C ASP A 93 -9.14 18.48 12.07
N GLY A 94 -9.94 17.43 11.84
CA GLY A 94 -9.57 16.07 12.24
C GLY A 94 -8.31 15.54 11.54
N LEU A 95 -8.10 15.89 10.26
CA LEU A 95 -6.86 15.54 9.56
C LEU A 95 -5.65 16.34 10.08
N VAL A 96 -5.85 17.56 10.57
CA VAL A 96 -4.79 18.34 11.22
C VAL A 96 -4.41 17.69 12.55
N ASP A 97 -5.40 17.30 13.36
CA ASP A 97 -5.16 16.55 14.61
C ASP A 97 -4.38 15.25 14.34
N ASP A 98 -4.72 14.52 13.27
CA ASP A 98 -4.01 13.30 12.87
C ASP A 98 -2.54 13.57 12.45
N VAL A 99 -2.27 14.72 11.79
CA VAL A 99 -0.89 15.11 11.44
C VAL A 99 -0.10 15.48 12.69
N GLU A 100 -0.68 16.26 13.60
CA GLU A 100 -0.04 16.65 14.86
C GLU A 100 0.27 15.43 15.74
N ALA A 101 -0.57 14.40 15.71
CA ALA A 101 -0.32 13.14 16.42
C ALA A 101 0.89 12.36 15.89
N ILE A 102 1.30 12.59 14.62
CA ILE A 102 2.43 11.91 13.96
C ILE A 102 3.75 12.65 14.23
N GLU A 103 3.71 13.92 14.59
CA GLU A 103 4.90 14.72 14.94
C GLU A 103 5.53 14.25 16.27
N ALA A 104 6.13 13.07 16.26
CA ALA A 104 7.22 12.75 17.15
C ALA A 104 8.42 13.66 16.79
N SER A 105 9.21 14.08 17.79
CA SER A 105 10.41 14.87 17.51
C SER A 105 11.32 14.14 16.51
N GLU A 106 11.96 14.88 15.61
CA GLU A 106 12.89 14.32 14.61
C GLU A 106 13.92 13.39 15.28
N GLU A 107 14.43 13.77 16.45
CA GLU A 107 15.35 12.95 17.25
C GLU A 107 14.73 11.62 17.70
N ALA A 108 13.46 11.60 18.10
CA ALA A 108 12.76 10.37 18.48
C ALA A 108 12.51 9.46 17.26
N GLN A 109 12.17 10.05 16.11
CA GLN A 109 12.00 9.31 14.86
C GLN A 109 13.33 8.70 14.39
N LEU A 110 14.44 9.43 14.50
CA LEU A 110 15.77 8.92 14.17
C LEU A 110 16.20 7.77 15.09
N GLN A 111 15.92 7.87 16.40
CA GLN A 111 16.20 6.78 17.35
C GLN A 111 15.35 5.53 17.06
N GLU A 112 14.09 5.70 16.69
CA GLU A 112 13.21 4.61 16.27
C GLU A 112 13.76 3.92 15.00
N ILE A 113 14.22 4.71 14.02
CA ILE A 113 14.84 4.19 12.79
C ILE A 113 16.10 3.40 13.11
N GLU A 114 17.04 3.95 13.90
CA GLU A 114 18.29 3.27 14.26
C GLU A 114 17.99 1.94 14.98
N LYS A 115 17.02 1.93 15.89
CA LYS A 115 16.57 0.71 16.57
C LYS A 115 16.01 -0.32 15.59
N LEU A 116 15.15 0.11 14.66
CA LEU A 116 14.56 -0.78 13.65
C LEU A 116 15.61 -1.31 12.67
N GLU A 117 16.60 -0.50 12.31
CA GLU A 117 17.74 -0.92 11.49
C GLU A 117 18.56 -2.00 12.20
N ALA A 118 18.90 -1.78 13.48
CA ALA A 118 19.62 -2.77 14.29
C ALA A 118 18.83 -4.08 14.45
N GLU A 119 17.51 -4.00 14.67
CA GLU A 119 16.64 -5.19 14.73
C GLU A 119 16.59 -5.93 13.39
N ASN A 120 16.49 -5.19 12.28
CA ASN A 120 16.48 -5.77 10.94
C ASN A 120 17.80 -6.45 10.59
N GLU A 121 18.93 -5.85 10.94
CA GLU A 121 20.26 -6.43 10.77
C GLU A 121 20.38 -7.75 11.54
N LEU A 122 19.97 -7.77 12.81
CA LEU A 122 19.97 -8.98 13.64
C LEU A 122 19.09 -10.09 13.04
N VAL A 123 17.87 -9.76 12.63
CA VAL A 123 16.95 -10.72 12.00
C VAL A 123 17.53 -11.23 10.67
N THR A 124 18.19 -10.35 9.91
CA THR A 124 18.85 -10.73 8.65
C THR A 124 20.01 -11.68 8.88
N GLU A 125 20.82 -11.47 9.92
CA GLU A 125 21.91 -12.37 10.30
C GLU A 125 21.37 -13.74 10.71
N GLN A 126 20.37 -13.78 11.59
CA GLN A 126 19.70 -15.01 11.99
C GLN A 126 19.13 -15.78 10.78
N LEU A 127 18.51 -15.07 9.84
CA LEU A 127 17.98 -15.67 8.62
C LEU A 127 19.10 -16.26 7.77
N ARG A 128 20.25 -15.56 7.63
CA ARG A 128 21.42 -16.07 6.90
C ARG A 128 21.93 -17.36 7.52
N ASP A 129 22.04 -17.42 8.84
CA ASP A 129 22.49 -18.61 9.56
C ASP A 129 21.54 -19.79 9.38
N CYS A 130 20.23 -19.55 9.51
CA CYS A 130 19.22 -20.56 9.25
C CYS A 130 19.30 -21.10 7.81
N VAL A 131 19.45 -20.21 6.81
CA VAL A 131 19.58 -20.60 5.41
C VAL A 131 20.87 -21.39 5.18
N GLN A 132 21.99 -20.96 5.73
CA GLN A 132 23.27 -21.69 5.62
C GLN A 132 23.17 -23.09 6.22
N HIS A 133 22.59 -23.22 7.41
CA HIS A 133 22.38 -24.52 8.03
C HIS A 133 21.46 -25.41 7.18
N ALA A 134 20.33 -24.87 6.70
CA ALA A 134 19.41 -25.61 5.84
C ALA A 134 20.10 -26.09 4.55
N GLU A 135 20.94 -25.24 3.94
CA GLU A 135 21.72 -25.64 2.77
C GLU A 135 22.75 -26.74 3.07
N GLN A 136 23.45 -26.66 4.20
CA GLN A 136 24.42 -27.68 4.60
C GLN A 136 23.74 -29.04 4.78
N VAL A 137 22.59 -29.07 5.46
CA VAL A 137 21.78 -30.28 5.63
C VAL A 137 21.33 -30.82 4.27
N ARG A 138 20.80 -29.94 3.40
CA ARG A 138 20.41 -30.32 2.03
C ARG A 138 21.57 -30.94 1.24
N ARG A 139 22.77 -30.34 1.31
CA ARG A 139 23.97 -30.86 0.65
C ARG A 139 24.42 -32.20 1.23
N SER A 140 24.26 -32.40 2.54
CA SER A 140 24.61 -33.66 3.22
C SER A 140 23.65 -34.79 2.82
N VAL A 141 22.35 -34.53 2.85
CA VAL A 141 21.32 -35.49 2.41
C VAL A 141 21.52 -35.87 0.96
N ARG A 142 21.75 -34.89 0.07
CA ARG A 142 22.01 -35.14 -1.35
C ARG A 142 23.22 -36.05 -1.58
N ARG A 143 24.35 -35.75 -0.92
CA ARG A 143 25.55 -36.60 -1.00
C ARG A 143 25.29 -38.03 -0.54
N LYS A 144 24.59 -38.21 0.57
CA LYS A 144 24.23 -39.56 1.07
C LYS A 144 23.33 -40.30 0.07
N LEU A 145 22.37 -39.61 -0.54
CA LEU A 145 21.51 -40.19 -1.58
C LEU A 145 22.32 -40.60 -2.82
N ASP A 146 23.22 -39.73 -3.29
CA ASP A 146 24.10 -40.01 -4.43
C ASP A 146 24.96 -41.26 -4.15
N HIS A 147 25.53 -41.39 -2.94
CA HIS A 147 26.28 -42.59 -2.54
C HIS A 147 25.45 -43.87 -2.50
N LEU A 148 24.19 -43.79 -2.04
CA LEU A 148 23.29 -44.95 -2.04
C LEU A 148 22.91 -45.36 -3.46
N LEU A 149 22.69 -44.40 -4.37
CA LEU A 149 22.43 -44.68 -5.77
C LEU A 149 23.62 -45.37 -6.44
N THR A 150 24.84 -44.87 -6.26
CA THR A 150 26.04 -45.51 -6.83
C THR A 150 26.27 -46.91 -6.25
N ALA A 151 26.03 -47.13 -4.96
CA ALA A 151 26.19 -48.44 -4.36
C ALA A 151 25.18 -49.46 -4.92
N LEU A 152 23.94 -49.03 -5.20
CA LEU A 152 22.93 -49.88 -5.84
C LEU A 152 23.26 -50.18 -7.31
N GLU A 153 23.87 -49.22 -8.02
CA GLU A 153 24.35 -49.43 -9.40
C GLU A 153 25.50 -50.46 -9.42
N ASP A 154 26.47 -50.34 -8.51
CA ASP A 154 27.58 -51.28 -8.38
C ASP A 154 27.09 -52.71 -8.03
N GLU A 155 26.11 -52.84 -7.12
CA GLU A 155 25.51 -54.15 -6.80
C GLU A 155 24.75 -54.76 -7.98
N ALA A 156 24.10 -53.94 -8.82
CA ALA A 156 23.41 -54.40 -10.02
C ALA A 156 24.39 -54.93 -11.09
N GLU A 157 25.55 -54.28 -11.26
CA GLU A 157 26.57 -54.72 -12.22
C GLU A 157 27.28 -56.02 -11.77
N VAL A 158 27.56 -56.16 -10.47
CA VAL A 158 28.15 -57.39 -9.91
C VAL A 158 27.16 -58.57 -9.99
N GLY A 159 25.87 -58.32 -9.77
CA GLY A 159 24.82 -59.32 -9.96
C GLY A 159 24.71 -59.82 -11.41
N ALA A 160 24.82 -58.92 -12.38
CA ALA A 160 24.73 -59.24 -13.81
C ALA A 160 25.96 -59.99 -14.37
N SER A 161 27.14 -59.88 -13.73
CA SER A 161 28.35 -60.62 -14.12
C SER A 161 28.44 -62.03 -13.52
N SER A 162 27.54 -62.41 -12.60
CA SER A 162 27.53 -63.71 -11.92
C SER A 162 26.37 -64.64 -12.33
N ALA A 163 25.48 -64.17 -13.20
CA ALA A 163 24.36 -64.92 -13.78
C ALA A 163 24.65 -65.27 -15.26
#